data_AF-E0XVD7-F1
#
_entry.id   AF-E0XVD7-F1
#
_cell.length_a   1.000
_cell.length_b   1.000
_cell.length_c   1.000
_cell.angle_alpha   90.00
_cell.angle_beta   90.00
_cell.angle_gamma   90.00
#
_symmetry.space_group_name_H-M   'P 1'
#
loop_
_entity.id
_entity.type
_entity.pdbx_description
1 polymer ?
#
loop_
_entity_poly.entity_id
_entity_poly.type
_entity_poly.pdbx_seq_one_letter_code
_entity_poly.pdbx_strand_id
1 'polypeptide(L)' 'MKLVFYWDGLEETYEGETWKECCEECVSQEENWDRELTKIMMESQTGNMEDAPEEVYAYYNLLIDASLGLEE' A
#
# COMPACT_ATOMS: atom_id res chain seq x y z
N MET A 1 7.03 -7.02 -8.94
CA MET A 1 6.73 -6.97 -7.49
C MET A 1 5.23 -6.82 -7.35
N LYS A 2 4.63 -7.49 -6.36
CA LYS A 2 3.19 -7.43 -6.11
C LYS A 2 2.91 -7.05 -4.66
N LEU A 3 2.06 -6.06 -4.46
CA LEU A 3 1.48 -5.73 -3.16
C LEU A 3 -0.03 -5.98 -3.19
N VAL A 4 -0.57 -6.49 -2.09
CA VAL A 4 -2.02 -6.62 -1.88
C VAL A 4 -2.39 -5.79 -0.65
N PHE A 5 -3.25 -4.81 -0.85
CA PHE A 5 -3.75 -3.94 0.21
C PHE A 5 -5.11 -4.45 0.65
N TYR A 6 -5.29 -4.60 1.95
CA TYR A 6 -6.52 -5.06 2.58
C TYR A 6 -7.16 -3.91 3.35
N TRP A 7 -8.38 -3.56 2.98
CA TRP A 7 -9.26 -2.64 3.71
C TRP A 7 -10.47 -3.42 4.25
N ASP A 8 -11.29 -2.78 5.08
CA ASP A 8 -12.48 -3.41 5.66
C ASP A 8 -13.37 -4.07 4.58
N GLY A 9 -13.26 -5.39 4.45
CA GLY A 9 -13.99 -6.21 3.47
C GLY A 9 -13.53 -6.10 2.00
N LEU A 10 -12.41 -5.44 1.69
CA LEU A 10 -11.92 -5.22 0.33
C LEU A 10 -10.42 -5.54 0.22
N GLU A 11 -10.01 -6.13 -0.90
CA GLU A 11 -8.61 -6.31 -1.24
C GLU A 11 -8.34 -5.82 -2.67
N GLU A 12 -7.26 -5.08 -2.88
CA GLU A 12 -6.76 -4.71 -4.21
C GLU A 12 -5.30 -5.09 -4.35
N THR A 13 -4.93 -5.49 -5.57
CA THR A 13 -3.58 -5.94 -5.91
C THR A 13 -2.95 -4.96 -6.88
N TYR A 14 -1.72 -4.55 -6.61
CA TYR A 14 -0.92 -3.67 -7.47
C TYR A 14 0.38 -4.38 -7.86
N GLU A 15 0.75 -4.27 -9.13
CA GLU A 15 1.94 -4.90 -9.71
C GLU A 15 2.86 -3.83 -10.31
N GLY A 16 4.09 -3.73 -9.80
CA GLY A 16 5.08 -2.74 -10.23
C GLY A 16 6.50 -3.28 -10.25
N GLU A 17 7.46 -2.47 -10.70
CA GLU A 17 8.89 -2.84 -10.64
C GLU A 17 9.37 -2.87 -9.19
N THR A 18 8.94 -1.89 -8.39
CA THR A 18 9.22 -1.77 -6.96
C THR A 18 7.95 -1.75 -6.11
N TRP A 19 8.09 -2.04 -4.82
CA TRP A 19 6.98 -1.93 -3.87
C TRP A 19 6.55 -0.48 -3.64
N LYS A 20 7.46 0.49 -3.86
CA LYS A 20 7.16 1.92 -3.72
C LYS A 20 6.17 2.37 -4.78
N GLU A 21 6.41 1.99 -6.04
CA GLU A 21 5.49 2.28 -7.14
C GLU A 21 4.11 1.69 -6.88
N CYS A 22 4.03 0.50 -6.27
CA CYS A 22 2.76 -0.10 -5.89
C CYS A 22 2.02 0.75 -4.83
N CYS A 23 2.74 1.32 -3.85
CA CYS A 23 2.14 2.24 -2.89
C CYS A 23 1.73 3.57 -3.53
N GLU A 24 2.55 4.12 -4.44
CA GLU A 24 2.24 5.36 -5.16
C GLU A 24 1.00 5.20 -6.07
N GLU A 25 0.88 4.07 -6.77
CA GLU A 25 -0.30 3.75 -7.58
C GLU A 25 -1.55 3.58 -6.70
N CYS A 26 -1.41 2.87 -5.57
CA CYS A 26 -2.49 2.72 -4.60
C CYS A 26 -2.98 4.07 -4.05
N VAL A 27 -2.06 4.99 -3.71
CA VAL A 27 -2.38 6.32 -3.20
C VAL A 27 -2.83 7.26 -4.32
N SER A 28 -2.50 7.02 -5.58
CA SER A 28 -3.04 7.84 -6.69
C SER A 28 -4.56 7.70 -6.84
N GLN A 29 -5.18 6.70 -6.21
CA GLN A 29 -6.64 6.52 -6.19
C GLN A 29 -7.21 7.20 -4.93
N GLU A 30 -7.90 8.34 -5.11
CA GLU A 30 -8.48 9.13 -4.01
C GLU A 30 -9.45 8.32 -3.13
N GLU A 31 -10.13 7.31 -3.69
CA GLU A 31 -11.01 6.41 -2.94
C GLU A 31 -10.30 5.64 -1.82
N ASN A 32 -8.99 5.44 -1.94
CA ASN A 32 -8.20 4.71 -0.96
C ASN A 32 -7.82 5.55 0.25
N TRP A 33 -7.97 6.88 0.20
CA TRP A 33 -7.52 7.76 1.29
C TRP A 33 -8.44 7.72 2.51
N ASP A 34 -9.74 7.49 2.29
CA ASP A 34 -10.75 7.42 3.34
C ASP A 34 -10.92 5.99 3.89
N ARG A 35 -10.30 5.00 3.24
CA ARG A 35 -10.43 3.58 3.63
C ARG A 35 -9.48 3.25 4.78
N GLU A 36 -10.00 2.52 5.76
CA GLU A 36 -9.17 1.97 6.84
C GLU A 36 -8.33 0.81 6.31
N LEU A 37 -7.03 1.05 6.12
CA LEU A 37 -6.08 0.01 5.75
C LEU A 37 -5.83 -0.92 6.95
N THR A 38 -6.12 -2.20 6.76
CA THR A 38 -5.96 -3.23 7.79
C THR A 38 -4.65 -4.00 7.64
N LYS A 39 -4.18 -4.21 6.40
CA LYS A 39 -2.98 -5.01 6.11
C LYS A 39 -2.42 -4.73 4.72
N ILE A 40 -1.10 -4.89 4.56
CA ILE A 40 -0.42 -4.98 3.27
C ILE A 40 0.32 -6.33 3.21
N MET A 41 0.08 -7.11 2.17
CA MET A 41 0.84 -8.31 1.85
C MET A 41 1.79 -8.03 0.68
N MET A 42 3.00 -8.57 0.74
CA MET A 42 4.03 -8.42 -0.29
C MET A 42 4.41 -9.78 -0.88
N GLU A 43 4.63 -9.82 -2.19
CA GLU A 43 5.24 -10.96 -2.86
C GLU A 43 6.73 -11.03 -2.56
N SER A 44 7.16 -12.12 -1.92
CA SER A 44 8.56 -12.43 -1.66
C SER A 44 9.31 -12.81 -2.94
N GLN A 45 10.64 -12.85 -2.86
CA GLN A 45 11.50 -13.32 -3.96
C GLN A 45 11.21 -14.77 -4.40
N THR A 46 10.53 -15.54 -3.54
CA THR A 46 10.13 -16.92 -3.81
C THR A 46 8.72 -17.05 -4.42
N GLY A 47 8.03 -15.92 -4.64
CA GLY A 47 6.65 -15.88 -5.16
C GLY A 47 5.57 -16.16 -4.10
N ASN A 48 5.95 -16.28 -2.83
CA ASN A 48 5.00 -16.43 -1.73
C ASN A 48 4.52 -15.05 -1.26
N MET A 49 3.23 -14.95 -0.92
CA MET A 49 2.66 -13.76 -0.29
C MET A 49 2.93 -13.79 1.21
N GLU A 50 3.62 -12.77 1.71
CA GLU A 50 3.99 -12.61 3.12
C GLU A 50 3.53 -11.25 3.63
N ASP A 51 3.56 -11.03 4.95
CA ASP A 51 3.28 -9.71 5.51
C ASP A 51 4.32 -8.69 5.03
N ALA A 52 3.88 -7.51 4.60
CA ALA A 52 4.81 -6.48 4.16
C ALA A 52 5.68 -6.00 5.34
N PRO A 53 6.96 -5.65 5.12
CA PRO A 53 7.78 -5.09 6.17
C PRO A 53 7.25 -3.71 6.63
N GLU A 54 7.57 -3.32 7.87
CA GLU A 54 7.11 -2.07 8.49
C GLU A 54 7.44 -0.82 7.64
N GLU A 55 8.55 -0.84 6.89
CA GLU A 55 8.94 0.25 6.00
C GLU A 55 7.89 0.55 4.91
N VAL A 56 7.16 -0.46 4.46
CA VAL A 56 6.12 -0.33 3.42
C VAL A 56 4.90 0.36 3.99
N TYR A 57 4.49 -0.04 5.20
CA TYR A 57 3.39 0.62 5.93
C TYR A 57 3.75 2.08 6.24
N ALA A 58 4.96 2.33 6.74
CA ALA A 58 5.42 3.69 7.04
C ALA A 58 5.43 4.57 5.80
N TYR A 59 5.92 4.05 4.67
CA TYR A 59 5.92 4.78 3.40
C TYR A 59 4.51 5.04 2.86
N TYR A 60 3.61 4.05 2.90
CA TYR A 60 2.22 4.23 2.48
C TYR A 60 1.52 5.32 3.30
N ASN A 61 1.68 5.31 4.63
CA ASN A 61 1.09 6.33 5.50
C ASN A 61 1.64 7.72 5.21
N LEU A 62 2.94 7.86 4.94
CA LEU A 62 3.54 9.13 4.52
C LEU A 62 2.93 9.65 3.21
N LEU A 63 2.67 8.75 2.24
CA LEU A 63 2.03 9.12 0.98
C LEU A 63 0.58 9.58 1.18
N ILE A 64 -0.19 8.89 2.02
CA ILE A 64 -1.57 9.28 2.36
C ILE A 64 -1.61 10.65 3.03
N ASP A 65 -0.76 10.87 4.04
CA ASP A 65 -0.65 12.13 4.77
C ASP A 65 -0.31 13.31 3.84
N ALA A 66 0.71 13.13 2.99
CA ALA A 66 1.09 14.11 1.98
C ALA A 66 -0.02 14.37 0.96
N SER A 67 -0.79 13.34 0.59
CA SER A 67 -1.88 13.47 -0.38
C SER A 67 -3.11 14.16 0.19
N LEU A 68 -3.38 13.96 1.48
CA LEU A 68 -4.42 14.66 2.23
C LEU A 68 -4.04 16.11 2.58
N GLY A 69 -2.80 16.53 2.30
CA GLY A 69 -2.29 17.85 2.68
C GLY A 69 -2.24 18.04 4.19
N LEU A 70 -2.11 16.95 4.94
CA LEU A 70 -1.92 16.96 6.39
C LEU A 70 -0.45 17.27 6.70
N GLU A 71 0.05 18.40 6.21
CA GLU A 71 1.36 18.90 6.63
C GLU A 71 1.32 19.16 8.16
N GLU A 72 2.11 18.41 8.95
CA GLU A 72 2.36 18.62 10.40
C GLU A 72 2.87 20.04 10.73
#